data_AF-A0A354TEC3-F1
#
_entry.id   AF-A0A354TEC3-F1
#
_cell.length_a   1.000
_cell.length_b   1.000
_cell.length_c   1.000
_cell.angle_alpha   90.00
_cell.angle_beta   90.00
_cell.angle_gamma   90.00
#
_symmetry.space_group_name_H-M   'P 1'
#
loop_
_entity.id
_entity.type
_entity.pdbx_description
1 polymer ?
#
loop_
_entity_poly.entity_id
_entity_poly.type
_entity_poly.pdbx_seq_one_letter_code
_entity_poly.pdbx_strand_id
1 'polypeptide(L)' 'MSTEHQQYSTHNQADKIREYAAQRGIEIVRSYADEGKSGLSIGGRAALQQLIADVESGSADFTIILVYDVSRWGRF' A
#
# COMPACT_ATOMS: atom_id res chain seq x y z
N MET A 1 16.44 19.72 9.45
CA MET A 1 14.97 19.64 9.27
C MET A 1 14.70 18.42 8.40
N SER A 2 14.02 17.40 8.96
CA SER A 2 14.07 15.99 8.51
C SER A 2 13.50 15.70 7.13
N THR A 3 14.38 15.26 6.22
CA THR A 3 14.08 14.71 4.89
C THR A 3 13.43 13.33 4.93
N GLU A 4 13.61 12.55 6.00
CA GLU A 4 13.04 11.20 6.14
C GLU A 4 11.50 11.21 6.26
N HIS A 5 10.92 12.15 7.01
CA HIS A 5 9.47 12.23 7.18
C HIS A 5 8.74 12.52 5.86
N GLN A 6 9.37 13.22 4.92
CA GLN A 6 8.78 13.51 3.62
C GLN A 6 8.88 12.33 2.66
N GLN A 7 10.01 11.60 2.64
CA GLN A 7 10.19 10.41 1.80
C GLN A 7 9.21 9.28 2.15
N TYR A 8 8.80 9.17 3.41
CA TYR A 8 7.84 8.15 3.86
C TYR A 8 6.41 8.66 4.02
N SER A 9 6.09 9.86 3.55
CA SER A 9 4.69 10.31 3.49
C SER A 9 3.87 9.35 2.62
N THR A 10 2.60 9.12 2.98
CA THR A 10 1.67 8.28 2.21
C THR A 10 1.51 8.78 0.77
N HIS A 11 1.57 10.10 0.58
CA HIS A 11 1.53 10.74 -0.72
C HIS A 11 2.72 10.35 -1.61
N ASN A 12 3.95 10.51 -1.12
CA ASN A 12 5.16 10.17 -1.88
C ASN A 12 5.22 8.68 -2.25
N GLN A 13 4.74 7.80 -1.36
CA GLN A 13 4.65 6.37 -1.67
C GLN A 13 3.64 6.08 -2.78
N ALA A 14 2.47 6.70 -2.73
CA ALA A 14 1.46 6.55 -3.77
C ALA A 14 1.99 7.02 -5.13
N ASP A 15 2.70 8.15 -5.15
CA ASP A 15 3.29 8.67 -6.39
C ASP A 15 4.35 7.74 -6.95
N LYS A 16 5.21 7.16 -6.10
CA LYS A 16 6.21 6.18 -6.54
C LYS A 16 5.58 4.89 -7.08
N ILE A 17 4.50 4.43 -6.47
CA ILE A 17 3.74 3.28 -6.98
C ILE A 17 3.12 3.60 -8.34
N ARG A 18 2.53 4.79 -8.51
CA ARG A 18 1.95 5.23 -9.79
C ARG A 18 3.01 5.34 -10.88
N GLU A 19 4.16 5.91 -10.58
CA GLU A 19 5.30 6.00 -11.50
C GLU A 19 5.75 4.61 -11.95
N TYR A 20 5.91 3.67 -11.01
CA TYR A 20 6.27 2.29 -11.32
C TYR A 20 5.22 1.59 -12.19
N ALA A 21 3.94 1.78 -11.88
CA ALA A 21 2.84 1.19 -12.63
C ALA A 21 2.79 1.71 -14.07
N ALA A 22 2.89 3.04 -14.24
CA ALA A 22 2.88 3.69 -15.55
C ALA A 22 4.04 3.23 -16.44
N GLN A 23 5.25 3.10 -15.89
CA GLN A 23 6.43 2.63 -16.63
C GLN A 23 6.30 1.19 -17.13
N ARG A 24 5.42 0.38 -16.52
CA ARG A 24 5.23 -1.04 -16.84
C ARG A 24 3.89 -1.33 -17.52
N GLY A 25 3.09 -0.31 -17.82
CA GLY A 25 1.75 -0.50 -18.37
C GLY A 25 0.80 -1.22 -17.42
N ILE A 26 1.02 -1.10 -16.10
CA ILE A 26 0.13 -1.64 -15.08
C ILE A 26 -0.95 -0.61 -14.78
N GLU A 27 -2.21 -1.00 -14.89
CA GLU A 27 -3.35 -0.17 -14.51
C GLU A 27 -3.64 -0.33 -13.01
N ILE A 28 -3.72 0.79 -12.29
CA ILE A 28 -4.11 0.80 -10.88
C ILE A 28 -5.63 0.92 -10.81
N VAL A 29 -6.32 -0.19 -10.57
CA VAL A 29 -7.79 -0.24 -10.44
C VAL A 29 -8.28 0.07 -9.03
N ARG A 30 -7.40 -0.03 -8.02
CA ARG A 30 -7.74 0.17 -6.61
C ARG A 30 -6.53 0.60 -5.80
N SER A 31 -6.74 1.34 -4.71
CA SER A 31 -5.70 1.73 -3.76
C SER A 31 -6.18 1.54 -2.33
N TYR A 32 -5.40 0.80 -1.54
CA TYR A 32 -5.65 0.57 -0.11
C TYR A 32 -4.61 1.37 0.68
N ALA A 33 -5.06 2.31 1.50
CA ALA A 33 -4.18 3.16 2.29
C ALA A 33 -4.72 3.35 3.71
N ASP A 34 -3.87 3.15 4.71
CA ASP A 34 -4.13 3.47 6.12
C ASP A 34 -3.32 4.71 6.50
N GLU A 35 -3.96 5.87 6.58
CA GLU A 35 -3.29 7.12 6.95
C GLU A 35 -2.91 7.15 8.44
N GLY A 36 -1.69 7.57 8.75
CA GLY A 36 -1.31 8.00 10.12
C GLY A 36 -1.22 6.91 11.19
N LYS A 37 -1.25 5.62 10.84
CA LYS A 37 -1.15 4.52 11.81
C LYS A 37 0.24 3.90 11.78
N SER A 38 0.86 3.77 12.97
CA SER A 38 2.24 3.27 13.07
C SER A 38 2.38 1.86 12.51
N GLY A 39 3.61 1.53 12.06
CA GLY A 39 4.02 0.22 11.56
C GLY A 39 3.73 -0.99 12.48
N LEU A 40 3.32 -0.75 13.72
CA LEU A 40 3.44 -1.67 14.84
C LEU A 40 2.14 -2.42 15.21
N SER A 41 0.98 -2.03 14.70
CA SER A 41 -0.28 -2.74 14.98
C SER A 41 -1.19 -2.86 13.76
N ILE A 42 -1.63 -4.10 13.49
CA ILE A 42 -2.65 -4.42 12.48
C ILE A 42 -4.04 -3.94 12.91
N GLY A 43 -4.30 -3.77 14.20
CA GLY A 43 -5.62 -3.45 14.76
C GLY A 43 -6.23 -2.11 14.33
N GLY A 44 -5.49 -1.29 13.58
CA GLY A 44 -6.00 -0.07 12.96
C GLY A 44 -5.98 -0.08 11.43
N ARG A 45 -5.52 -1.15 10.78
CA ARG A 45 -5.28 -1.16 9.33
C ARG A 45 -6.47 -1.71 8.55
N ALA A 46 -7.54 -0.93 8.52
CA ALA A 46 -8.77 -1.31 7.84
C ALA A 46 -8.52 -1.54 6.35
N ALA A 47 -7.66 -0.74 5.71
CA ALA A 47 -7.36 -0.90 4.30
C ALA A 47 -6.56 -2.19 4.02
N LEU A 48 -5.58 -2.53 4.87
CA LEU A 48 -4.86 -3.81 4.76
C LEU A 48 -5.77 -5.01 5.01
N GLN A 49 -6.66 -4.94 6.00
CA GLN A 49 -7.64 -6.00 6.27
C GLN A 49 -8.59 -6.19 5.09
N GLN A 50 -9.06 -5.10 4.48
CA GLN A 50 -9.91 -5.17 3.29
C GLN A 50 -9.17 -5.78 2.10
N LEU A 51 -7.89 -5.42 1.89
CA LEU A 51 -7.07 -6.04 0.84
C LEU A 51 -6.99 -7.56 1.03
N ILE A 52 -6.69 -8.02 2.25
CA ILE A 52 -6.60 -9.45 2.56
C ILE A 52 -7.96 -10.13 2.31
N ALA A 53 -9.06 -9.56 2.80
CA ALA A 53 -10.39 -10.11 2.60
C ALA A 53 -10.79 -10.18 1.11
N ASP A 54 -10.48 -9.15 0.33
CA ASP A 54 -10.78 -9.12 -1.10
C ASP A 54 -10.02 -10.22 -1.87
N VAL A 55 -8.76 -10.45 -1.50
CA VAL A 55 -7.93 -11.52 -2.08
C VAL A 55 -8.41 -12.90 -1.63
N GLU A 56 -8.66 -13.10 -0.33
CA GLU A 56 -9.10 -14.39 0.23
C GLU A 56 -10.50 -14.80 -0.24
N SER A 57 -11.38 -13.83 -0.49
CA SER A 57 -12.73 -14.09 -1.02
C SER A 57 -12.72 -14.56 -2.49
N GLY A 58 -11.59 -14.46 -3.19
CA GLY A 58 -11.49 -14.75 -4.62
C GLY A 58 -12.23 -13.75 -5.50
N SER A 59 -12.70 -12.63 -4.95
CA SER A 59 -13.46 -11.59 -5.67
C SER A 59 -12.58 -10.42 -6.12
N ALA A 60 -11.26 -10.52 -5.95
CA ALA A 60 -10.32 -9.51 -6.43
C ALA A 60 -10.36 -9.42 -7.96
N ASP A 61 -10.67 -8.22 -8.46
CA ASP A 61 -10.64 -7.83 -9.88
C ASP A 61 -9.24 -7.45 -10.37
N PHE A 62 -8.21 -7.72 -9.56
CA PHE A 62 -6.81 -7.44 -9.83
C PHE A 62 -5.97 -8.70 -9.66
N THR A 63 -4.85 -8.74 -10.39
CA THR A 63 -3.90 -9.88 -10.37
C THR A 63 -2.55 -9.53 -9.75
N ILE A 64 -2.29 -8.24 -9.50
CA ILE A 64 -1.00 -7.72 -9.02
C ILE A 64 -1.26 -6.78 -7.85
N ILE A 65 -0.47 -6.92 -6.79
CA ILE A 65 -0.44 -6.00 -5.65
C ILE A 65 0.89 -5.27 -5.65
N LEU A 66 0.84 -3.94 -5.69
CA LEU A 66 2.03 -3.08 -5.60
C LEU A 66 2.17 -2.52 -4.18
N VAL A 67 3.37 -2.64 -3.62
CA VAL A 67 3.69 -2.17 -2.27
C VAL A 67 5.02 -1.42 -2.34
N TYR A 68 5.08 -0.23 -1.76
CA TYR A 68 6.32 0.55 -1.74
C TYR A 68 7.40 -0.08 -0.84
N ASP A 69 7.00 -0.61 0.32
CA ASP A 69 7.90 -1.27 1.27
C ASP A 69 7.16 -2.38 2.03
N VAL A 70 7.70 -3.60 1.98
CA VAL A 70 7.16 -4.79 2.66
C VAL A 70 7.18 -4.67 4.17
N SER A 71 8.02 -3.81 4.75
CA SER A 71 8.02 -3.50 6.18
C SER A 71 6.64 -3.00 6.67
N ARG A 72 5.79 -2.54 5.74
CA ARG A 72 4.42 -2.07 6.00
C ARG A 72 3.41 -3.19 6.11
N TRP A 73 3.73 -4.43 5.74
CA TRP A 73 2.81 -5.56 5.86
C TRP A 73 2.86 -6.22 7.24
N GLY A 74 4.01 -6.11 7.89
CA GLY A 74 4.28 -6.66 9.20
C GLY A 74 5.79 -6.82 9.34
N ARG A 75 6.31 -6.72 10.57
CA ARG A 75 7.65 -7.20 10.86
C ARG A 75 7.50 -8.69 11.16
N PHE A 76 7.70 -9.53 10.14
CA PHE A 76 7.85 -10.97 10.29
C PHE A 76 9.33 -11.29 10.40
#